data_AF-A0A7Y2KIT5-F1
#
_entry.id   AF-A0A7Y2KIT5-F1
#
_cell.length_a   1.000
_cell.length_b   1.000
_cell.length_c   1.000
_cell.angle_alpha   90.00
_cell.angle_beta   90.00
_cell.angle_gamma   90.00
#
_symmetry.space_group_name_H-M   'P 1'
#
loop_
_entity.id
_entity.type
_entity.pdbx_description
1 polymer ?
#
loop_
_entity_poly.entity_id
_entity_poly.type
_entity_poly.pdbx_seq_one_letter_code
_entity_poly.pdbx_strand_id
1 'polypeptide(L)' 'PGVRYHIIRGKLDSVGVQDRRKSRSKYGAKRPK' A
#
# COMPACT_ATOMS: atom_id res chain seq x y z
N PRO A 1 -14.76 17.30 6.33
CA PRO A 1 -13.55 16.82 7.04
C PRO A 1 -13.93 15.85 8.19
N GLY A 2 -13.77 14.54 7.99
CA GLY A 2 -14.23 13.53 8.95
C GLY A 2 -13.44 12.21 9.00
N VAL A 3 -12.40 12.06 8.19
CA VAL A 3 -11.59 10.84 8.15
C VAL A 3 -10.29 11.05 8.93
N ARG A 4 -10.11 10.29 10.02
CA ARG A 4 -8.94 10.37 10.90
C ARG A 4 -7.92 9.25 10.70
N TYR A 5 -8.26 8.24 9.90
CA TYR A 5 -7.48 7.01 9.77
C TYR A 5 -7.27 6.60 8.32
N HIS A 6 -6.22 5.83 8.11
CA HIS A 6 -5.85 5.30 6.81
C HIS A 6 -5.70 3.79 6.90
N ILE A 7 -6.12 3.09 5.86
CA ILE A 7 -5.95 1.64 5.74
C ILE A 7 -4.55 1.36 5.22
N ILE A 8 -3.85 0.43 5.86
CA ILE A 8 -2.55 -0.06 5.39
C ILE A 8 -2.81 -1.01 4.21
N ARG A 9 -2.26 -0.69 3.04
CA ARG A 9 -2.40 -1.50 1.82
C ARG A 9 -1.42 -2.67 1.81
N GLY A 10 -1.84 -3.81 1.26
CA GLY A 10 -1.04 -5.03 1.23
C GLY A 10 -1.07 -5.81 2.55
N LYS A 11 -2.07 -5.55 3.40
CA LYS A 11 -2.33 -6.26 4.66
C LYS A 11 -3.79 -6.72 4.71
N LEU A 12 -4.02 -7.90 5.28
CA LEU A 12 -5.32 -8.61 5.26
C LEU A 12 -5.81 -8.75 3.80
N ASP A 13 -7.07 -8.44 3.54
CA ASP A 13 -7.70 -8.60 2.22
C ASP A 13 -7.35 -7.48 1.22
N SER A 14 -6.64 -6.44 1.68
CA SER A 14 -6.31 -5.30 0.83
C SER A 14 -5.06 -5.54 -0.01
N VAL A 15 -5.21 -5.45 -1.34
CA VAL A 15 -4.08 -5.65 -2.27
C VAL A 15 -3.19 -4.41 -2.34
N GLY A 16 -1.88 -4.66 -2.43
CA GLY A 16 -0.87 -3.64 -2.69
C GLY A 16 -0.98 -3.05 -4.09
N VAL A 17 -0.39 -1.88 -4.30
CA VAL A 17 -0.43 -1.20 -5.60
C VAL A 17 0.58 -1.82 -6.56
N GLN A 18 0.14 -2.22 -7.76
CA GLN A 18 1.02 -2.76 -8.80
C GLN A 18 1.96 -1.69 -9.37
N ASP A 19 3.15 -2.10 -9.83
CA ASP A 19 4.18 -1.29 -10.50
C ASP A 19 4.66 -0.02 -9.78
N ARG A 20 4.38 0.10 -8.48
CA ARG A 20 4.81 1.25 -7.69
C ARG A 20 6.29 1.14 -7.30
N ARG A 21 7.13 1.87 -8.03
CA ARG A 21 8.61 1.89 -7.85
C ARG A 21 9.09 2.75 -6.67
N LYS A 22 8.38 3.83 -6.33
CA LYS A 22 8.70 4.74 -5.20
C LYS A 22 7.71 4.57 -4.05
N SER A 23 8.19 4.69 -2.80
CA SER A 23 7.39 4.55 -1.57
C SER A 23 6.62 3.23 -1.44
N ARG A 24 7.19 2.14 -1.98
CA ARG A 24 6.56 0.81 -2.07
C ARG A 24 6.09 0.24 -0.73
N SER A 25 6.80 0.53 0.36
CA SER A 25 6.49 0.07 1.71
C SER A 25 5.15 0.59 2.25
N LYS A 26 4.78 1.83 1.91
CA LYS A 26 3.51 2.44 2.33
C LYS A 26 2.29 1.83 1.61
N TYR A 27 2.50 1.31 0.40
CA TYR A 27 1.43 0.85 -0.49
C TYR A 27 1.41 -0.66 -0.74
N GLY A 28 2.17 -1.42 0.04
CA GLY A 28 2.22 -2.89 -0.08
C GLY A 28 2.79 -3.40 -1.40
N ALA A 29 3.58 -2.59 -2.11
CA ALA A 29 4.18 -2.98 -3.37
C ALA A 29 5.48 -3.76 -3.10
N LYS A 30 5.60 -4.97 -3.67
CA LYS A 30 6.80 -5.80 -3.51
C LYS A 30 7.97 -5.22 -4.29
N ARG A 31 9.19 -5.46 -3.80
CA ARG A 31 10.41 -5.13 -4.55
C ARG A 31 10.47 -6.06 -5.78
N PRO A 32 10.53 -5.53 -7.01
CA PRO A 32 10.80 -6.36 -8.19
C PRO A 32 12.17 -7.04 -8.01
N LYS A 33 12.28 -8.29 -8.44
CA LYS A 33 13.53 -9.04 -8.40
C LYS A 33 14.57 -8.38 -9.30
#